data_AF-A0A6V7FC99-F1
#
_entry.id   AF-A0A6V7FC99-F1
#
_cell.length_a   1.000
_cell.length_b   1.000
_cell.length_c   1.000
_cell.angle_alpha   90.00
_cell.angle_beta   90.00
_cell.angle_gamma   90.00
#
_symmetry.space_group_name_H-M   'P 1'
#
loop_
_entity.id
_entity.type
_entity.pdbx_description
1 polymer ?
#
loop_
_entity_poly.entity_id
_entity_poly.type
_entity_poly.pdbx_seq_one_letter_code
_entity_poly.pdbx_strand_id
1 'polypeptide(L)'
;MPLRKAPPDIVHHAALDVRLVKAVRGVRLLALASWPRSLQEPFLQSVARGQPELPQVEYPALDFGDTRRELAAIAKAADPHHPLGAYLIDSAHSWGLAAGLLESLGTTAVSDYSAQLFGVPDDPMPGNGPTTREAARHFIQIAQELDRELLAPEEQVPVSATALRMQLQNDLDAFFEGRVITVTLDPDLLAKAAAGAHRIRLRSGATFSDYDRAQLFHHEALVHSLTALNGRAQVHLPSLGISSPRTTATQEGLATFAEQITGSIDIERMKRISLRIEAIAMARSGADFIEVFRYFTSSGQSATESFSSAQRVFRGVPTSGGGAFTKDTVYLRGLVAVHTFFRHSLQRDQLQLCRYLFAGKMALGDVARFAPLFDSGVLVAPRWLPPWVSRVSGLAGMLAFSLFANRIRMDQLQPPAMNV
;
A
#
# COMPACT_ATOMS: atom_id res chain seq x y z
N MET A 1 38.00 0.19 13.75
CA MET A 1 38.14 -1.06 12.98
C MET A 1 38.24 -0.70 11.51
N PRO A 2 39.27 -1.11 10.78
CA PRO A 2 39.29 -0.92 9.33
C PRO A 2 38.13 -1.72 8.74
N LEU A 3 37.32 -1.09 7.88
CA LEU A 3 36.25 -1.75 7.13
C LEU A 3 36.85 -2.98 6.44
N ARG A 4 36.51 -4.19 6.91
CA ARG A 4 36.78 -5.42 6.15
C ARG A 4 36.15 -5.19 4.78
N LYS A 5 36.95 -5.34 3.71
CA LYS A 5 36.42 -5.31 2.34
C LYS A 5 35.26 -6.31 2.28
N ALA A 6 34.10 -5.85 1.83
CA ALA A 6 32.93 -6.71 1.69
C ALA A 6 33.28 -7.90 0.76
N PRO A 7 32.71 -9.09 1.00
CA PRO A 7 32.94 -10.26 0.15
C PRO A 7 32.66 -9.97 -1.33
N PRO A 8 33.40 -10.58 -2.29
CA PRO A 8 33.26 -10.26 -3.72
C PRO A 8 31.84 -10.44 -4.28
N ASP A 9 31.12 -11.45 -3.81
CA ASP A 9 29.72 -11.73 -4.12
C ASP A 9 28.78 -10.60 -3.65
N ILE A 10 29.01 -10.05 -2.46
CA ILE A 10 28.26 -8.88 -1.96
C ILE A 10 28.55 -7.64 -2.81
N VAL A 11 29.82 -7.39 -3.14
CA VAL A 11 30.23 -6.26 -3.97
C VAL A 11 29.61 -6.35 -5.37
N HIS A 12 29.59 -7.54 -5.97
CA HIS A 12 28.96 -7.80 -7.26
C HIS A 12 27.47 -7.46 -7.26
N HIS A 13 26.70 -8.02 -6.33
CA HIS A 13 25.26 -7.77 -6.27
C HIS A 13 24.92 -6.33 -5.86
N ALA A 14 25.71 -5.70 -4.99
CA ALA A 14 25.53 -4.28 -4.67
C ALA A 14 25.71 -3.37 -5.91
N ALA A 15 26.68 -3.68 -6.78
CA ALA A 15 26.86 -2.95 -8.03
C ALA A 15 25.67 -3.13 -8.99
N LEU A 16 25.10 -4.34 -9.06
CA LEU A 16 23.87 -4.60 -9.82
C LEU A 16 22.66 -3.84 -9.26
N ASP A 17 22.55 -3.72 -7.93
CA ASP A 17 21.47 -2.95 -7.30
C ASP A 17 21.55 -1.44 -7.63
N VAL A 18 22.75 -0.87 -7.61
CA VAL A 18 22.96 0.54 -8.01
C VAL A 18 22.53 0.76 -9.47
N ARG A 19 22.84 -0.18 -10.36
CA ARG A 19 22.38 -0.15 -11.76
C ARG A 19 20.86 -0.23 -11.84
N LEU A 20 20.22 -1.11 -11.07
CA LEU A 20 18.76 -1.24 -11.00
C LEU A 20 18.12 0.09 -10.57
N VAL A 21 18.58 0.70 -9.47
CA VAL A 21 18.06 1.99 -8.97
C VAL A 21 18.19 3.09 -10.02
N LYS A 22 19.30 3.12 -10.77
CA LYS A 22 19.50 4.07 -11.86
C LYS A 22 18.52 3.84 -13.01
N ALA A 23 18.34 2.58 -13.44
CA ALA A 23 17.50 2.22 -14.58
C ALA A 23 16.02 2.55 -14.36
N VAL A 24 15.52 2.42 -13.12
CA VAL A 24 14.09 2.54 -12.80
C VAL A 24 13.66 3.94 -12.37
N ARG A 25 14.60 4.90 -12.27
CA ARG A 25 14.32 6.27 -11.80
C ARG A 25 13.18 6.96 -12.57
N GLY A 26 13.05 6.67 -13.86
CA GLY A 26 12.01 7.23 -14.74
C GLY A 26 10.65 6.51 -14.65
N VAL A 27 10.61 5.29 -14.11
CA VAL A 27 9.42 4.42 -14.07
C VAL A 27 8.50 4.84 -12.92
N ARG A 28 7.88 6.02 -13.05
CA ARG A 28 7.00 6.61 -12.02
C ARG A 28 5.55 6.16 -12.23
N LEU A 29 5.29 4.87 -11.98
CA LEU A 29 4.04 4.18 -12.31
C LEU A 29 2.76 4.98 -12.01
N LEU A 30 2.55 5.37 -10.75
CA LEU A 30 1.32 6.07 -10.34
C LEU A 30 1.20 7.49 -10.89
N ALA A 31 2.33 8.18 -11.07
CA ALA A 31 2.33 9.54 -11.58
C ALA A 31 2.02 9.56 -13.08
N LEU A 32 2.64 8.65 -13.83
CA LEU A 32 2.49 8.56 -15.29
C LEU A 32 1.14 7.97 -15.72
N ALA A 33 0.51 7.13 -14.89
CA ALA A 33 -0.84 6.63 -15.12
C ALA A 33 -1.95 7.56 -14.57
N SER A 34 -1.60 8.68 -13.92
CA SER A 34 -2.58 9.57 -13.28
C SER A 34 -3.41 10.35 -14.30
N TRP A 35 -4.63 10.76 -13.90
CA TRP A 35 -5.49 11.60 -14.73
C TRP A 35 -5.39 13.07 -14.29
N PRO A 36 -5.55 14.03 -15.22
CA PRO A 36 -5.64 15.43 -14.86
C PRO A 36 -6.98 15.73 -14.16
N ARG A 37 -6.95 16.67 -13.21
CA ARG A 37 -8.15 17.12 -12.47
C ARG A 37 -9.25 17.66 -13.39
N SER A 38 -8.86 18.19 -14.56
CA SER A 38 -9.79 18.76 -15.55
C SER A 38 -10.83 17.77 -16.07
N LEU A 39 -10.63 16.45 -15.90
CA LEU A 39 -11.64 15.45 -16.30
C LEU A 39 -12.80 15.30 -15.32
N GLN A 40 -12.67 15.78 -14.08
CA GLN A 40 -13.69 15.58 -13.05
C GLN A 40 -14.93 16.44 -13.31
N GLU A 41 -14.75 17.75 -13.43
CA GLU A 41 -15.87 18.69 -13.51
C GLU A 41 -16.77 18.44 -14.74
N PRO A 42 -16.24 18.23 -15.97
CA PRO A 42 -17.08 17.92 -17.12
C PRO A 42 -17.88 16.64 -16.95
N PHE A 43 -17.27 15.59 -16.37
CA PHE A 43 -17.96 14.35 -16.08
C PHE A 43 -19.11 14.56 -15.10
N LEU A 44 -18.87 15.24 -13.97
CA LEU A 44 -19.90 15.51 -12.96
C LEU A 44 -21.05 16.37 -13.52
N GLN A 45 -20.76 17.34 -14.38
CA GLN A 45 -21.78 18.12 -15.08
C GLN A 45 -22.60 17.26 -16.03
N SER A 46 -21.98 16.32 -16.77
CA SER A 46 -22.69 15.38 -17.63
C SER A 46 -23.68 14.51 -16.83
N VAL A 47 -23.25 14.01 -15.67
CA VAL A 47 -24.10 13.24 -14.74
C VAL A 47 -25.25 14.09 -14.22
N ALA A 48 -24.99 15.33 -13.79
CA ALA A 48 -26.01 16.24 -13.26
C ALA A 48 -27.10 16.59 -14.29
N ARG A 49 -26.76 16.59 -15.59
CA ARG A 49 -27.72 16.76 -16.71
C ARG A 49 -28.49 15.49 -17.06
N GLY A 50 -28.24 14.37 -16.38
CA GLY A 50 -28.86 13.07 -16.68
C GLY A 50 -28.31 12.39 -17.96
N GLN A 51 -27.23 12.91 -18.53
CA GLN A 51 -26.59 12.38 -19.75
C GLN A 51 -25.10 12.16 -19.47
N PRO A 52 -24.75 11.13 -18.69
CA PRO A 52 -23.37 10.88 -18.32
C PRO A 52 -22.53 10.49 -19.54
N GLU A 53 -21.39 11.15 -19.71
CA GLU A 53 -20.43 10.89 -20.78
C GLU A 53 -19.18 10.20 -20.22
N LEU A 54 -18.62 9.23 -20.95
CA LEU A 54 -17.39 8.57 -20.51
C LEU A 54 -16.21 9.56 -20.52
N PRO A 55 -15.38 9.62 -19.46
CA PRO A 55 -14.16 10.42 -19.47
C PRO A 55 -13.24 9.99 -20.62
N GLN A 56 -12.82 10.95 -21.43
CA GLN A 56 -11.85 10.78 -22.51
C GLN A 56 -10.46 11.10 -21.97
N VAL A 57 -9.58 10.10 -21.94
CA VAL A 57 -8.24 10.23 -21.35
C VAL A 57 -7.20 9.97 -22.42
N GLU A 58 -6.36 10.97 -22.67
CA GLU A 58 -5.20 10.85 -23.56
C GLU A 58 -3.95 10.52 -22.73
N TYR A 59 -3.29 9.42 -23.08
CA TYR A 59 -2.02 9.04 -22.48
C TYR A 59 -0.86 9.36 -23.44
N PRO A 60 0.26 9.90 -22.94
CA PRO A 60 1.44 10.07 -23.76
C PRO A 60 2.02 8.72 -24.17
N ALA A 61 2.60 8.63 -25.36
CA ALA A 61 3.44 7.50 -25.74
C ALA A 61 4.71 7.52 -24.88
N LEU A 62 4.95 6.44 -24.15
CA LEU A 62 6.12 6.26 -23.29
C LEU A 62 6.99 5.13 -23.85
N ASP A 63 8.31 5.29 -23.77
CA ASP A 63 9.29 4.27 -24.16
C ASP A 63 10.24 3.98 -23.00
N PHE A 64 10.23 2.73 -22.55
CA PHE A 64 11.12 2.20 -21.52
C PHE A 64 11.95 1.02 -22.04
N GLY A 65 12.15 0.91 -23.36
CA GLY A 65 12.89 -0.18 -24.00
C GLY A 65 14.33 -0.32 -23.49
N ASP A 66 15.05 0.80 -23.33
CA ASP A 66 16.39 0.80 -22.71
C ASP A 66 16.37 0.35 -21.25
N THR A 67 15.40 0.83 -20.47
CA THR A 67 15.21 0.40 -19.08
C THR A 67 14.97 -1.11 -19.01
N ARG A 68 14.08 -1.65 -19.84
CA ARG A 68 13.79 -3.09 -19.88
C ARG A 68 14.99 -3.93 -20.30
N ARG A 69 15.79 -3.48 -21.28
CA ARG A 69 17.05 -4.13 -21.67
C ARG A 69 18.03 -4.18 -20.50
N GLU A 70 18.20 -3.07 -19.79
CA GLU A 70 19.09 -3.00 -18.63
C GLU A 70 18.61 -3.91 -17.47
N LEU A 71 17.30 -3.93 -17.19
CA LEU A 71 16.72 -4.82 -16.18
C LEU A 71 16.95 -6.31 -16.53
N ALA A 72 16.80 -6.68 -17.80
CA ALA A 72 17.10 -8.04 -18.26
C ALA A 72 18.59 -8.39 -18.11
N ALA A 73 19.49 -7.43 -18.41
CA ALA A 73 20.93 -7.61 -18.22
C ALA A 73 21.31 -7.77 -16.74
N ILE A 74 20.68 -7.02 -15.84
CA ILE A 74 20.84 -7.15 -14.39
C ILE A 74 20.38 -8.51 -13.90
N ALA A 75 19.18 -8.95 -14.30
CA ALA A 75 18.64 -10.25 -13.92
C ALA A 75 19.54 -11.40 -14.40
N LYS A 76 20.09 -11.32 -15.62
CA LYS A 76 21.02 -12.31 -16.16
C LYS A 76 22.37 -12.37 -15.42
N ALA A 77 22.83 -11.23 -14.89
CA ALA A 77 24.10 -11.13 -14.20
C ALA A 77 24.03 -11.47 -12.69
N ALA A 78 22.82 -11.55 -12.13
CA ALA A 78 22.58 -11.89 -10.73
C ALA A 78 22.59 -13.41 -10.51
N ASP A 79 23.15 -13.86 -9.38
CA ASP A 79 23.12 -15.28 -9.01
C ASP A 79 21.77 -15.64 -8.33
N PRO A 80 20.95 -16.53 -8.93
CA PRO A 80 19.66 -16.91 -8.34
C PRO A 80 19.77 -17.65 -7.01
N HIS A 81 20.94 -18.24 -6.67
CA HIS A 81 21.14 -18.94 -5.40
C HIS A 81 21.61 -17.99 -4.28
N HIS A 82 22.12 -16.81 -4.64
CA HIS A 82 22.52 -15.80 -3.68
C HIS A 82 21.30 -14.97 -3.23
N PRO A 83 21.08 -14.70 -1.93
CA PRO A 83 19.89 -13.97 -1.47
C PRO A 83 19.70 -12.59 -2.13
N LEU A 84 20.79 -11.83 -2.32
CA LEU A 84 20.74 -10.55 -3.05
C LEU A 84 20.45 -10.74 -4.54
N GLY A 85 20.96 -11.81 -5.16
CA GLY A 85 20.77 -12.06 -6.59
C GLY A 85 19.32 -12.47 -6.89
N ALA A 86 18.73 -13.36 -6.08
CA ALA A 86 17.31 -13.69 -6.14
C ALA A 86 16.42 -12.44 -6.00
N TYR A 87 16.73 -11.57 -5.03
CA TYR A 87 16.02 -10.30 -4.87
C TYR A 87 16.12 -9.40 -6.11
N LEU A 88 17.30 -9.30 -6.72
CA LEU A 88 17.52 -8.47 -7.90
C LEU A 88 16.76 -9.00 -9.12
N ILE A 89 16.71 -10.32 -9.30
CA ILE A 89 15.94 -10.98 -10.37
C ILE A 89 14.45 -10.67 -10.19
N ASP A 90 13.90 -10.89 -8.99
CA ASP A 90 12.48 -10.62 -8.68
C ASP A 90 12.14 -9.14 -8.88
N SER A 91 13.05 -8.25 -8.45
CA SER A 91 12.88 -6.80 -8.56
C SER A 91 12.97 -6.32 -10.01
N ALA A 92 13.92 -6.84 -10.78
CA ALA A 92 14.08 -6.50 -12.19
C ALA A 92 12.87 -6.95 -13.02
N HIS A 93 12.35 -8.15 -12.76
CA HIS A 93 11.11 -8.64 -13.37
C HIS A 93 9.92 -7.72 -13.06
N SER A 94 9.73 -7.38 -11.77
CA SER A 94 8.64 -6.49 -11.34
C SER A 94 8.72 -5.10 -11.97
N TRP A 95 9.92 -4.52 -12.07
CA TRP A 95 10.10 -3.24 -12.76
C TRP A 95 9.91 -3.34 -14.27
N GLY A 96 10.26 -4.48 -14.88
CA GLY A 96 10.01 -4.75 -16.29
C GLY A 96 8.50 -4.79 -16.61
N LEU A 97 7.70 -5.42 -15.76
CA LEU A 97 6.24 -5.41 -15.86
C LEU A 97 5.67 -3.98 -15.71
N ALA A 98 6.19 -3.18 -14.77
CA ALA A 98 5.74 -1.79 -14.61
C ALA A 98 6.11 -0.91 -15.80
N ALA A 99 7.27 -1.12 -16.42
CA ALA A 99 7.65 -0.46 -17.66
C ALA A 99 6.71 -0.85 -18.81
N GLY A 100 6.44 -2.15 -19.00
CA GLY A 100 5.50 -2.64 -20.02
C GLY A 100 4.07 -2.13 -19.81
N LEU A 101 3.63 -2.01 -18.56
CA LEU A 101 2.36 -1.37 -18.21
C LEU A 101 2.31 0.07 -18.71
N LEU A 102 3.34 0.87 -18.41
CA LEU A 102 3.41 2.27 -18.82
C LEU A 102 3.50 2.46 -20.33
N GLU A 103 4.18 1.56 -21.04
CA GLU A 103 4.23 1.53 -22.52
C GLU A 103 2.84 1.21 -23.13
N SER A 104 1.93 0.62 -22.35
CA SER A 104 0.63 0.13 -22.82
C SER A 104 -0.56 0.99 -22.39
N LEU A 105 -0.34 2.16 -21.77
CA LEU A 105 -1.40 3.03 -21.24
C LEU A 105 -2.48 3.33 -22.29
N GLY A 106 -3.75 3.23 -21.88
CA GLY A 106 -4.91 3.42 -22.76
C GLY A 106 -5.36 2.14 -23.48
N THR A 107 -4.70 1.01 -23.26
CA THR A 107 -5.07 -0.29 -23.86
C THR A 107 -5.49 -1.31 -22.80
N THR A 108 -6.13 -2.40 -23.24
CA THR A 108 -6.53 -3.50 -22.34
C THR A 108 -5.34 -4.24 -21.73
N ALA A 109 -4.16 -4.21 -22.36
CA ALA A 109 -2.95 -4.86 -21.88
C ALA A 109 -2.49 -4.34 -20.50
N VAL A 110 -2.85 -3.10 -20.14
CA VAL A 110 -2.59 -2.57 -18.78
C VAL A 110 -3.25 -3.42 -17.70
N SER A 111 -4.44 -3.97 -17.96
CA SER A 111 -5.15 -4.84 -17.02
C SER A 111 -4.35 -6.10 -16.70
N ASP A 112 -3.66 -6.68 -17.69
CA ASP A 112 -2.87 -7.90 -17.54
C ASP A 112 -1.56 -7.64 -16.80
N TYR A 113 -0.87 -6.54 -17.13
CA TYR A 113 0.31 -6.13 -16.35
C TYR A 113 -0.07 -5.77 -14.91
N SER A 114 -1.19 -5.07 -14.70
CA SER A 114 -1.67 -4.70 -13.37
C SER A 114 -1.99 -5.95 -12.55
N ALA A 115 -2.67 -6.93 -13.15
CA ALA A 115 -2.97 -8.22 -12.53
C ALA A 115 -1.69 -8.98 -12.11
N GLN A 116 -0.66 -9.00 -12.95
CA GLN A 116 0.63 -9.64 -12.60
C GLN A 116 1.36 -8.92 -11.46
N LEU A 117 1.27 -7.58 -11.40
CA LEU A 117 1.93 -6.78 -10.38
C LEU A 117 1.21 -6.80 -9.03
N PHE A 118 -0.12 -6.77 -9.04
CA PHE A 118 -0.94 -6.47 -7.88
C PHE A 118 -1.93 -7.58 -7.53
N GLY A 119 -2.11 -8.57 -8.40
CA GLY A 119 -3.13 -9.60 -8.29
C GLY A 119 -4.50 -9.12 -8.78
N VAL A 120 -5.49 -10.00 -8.68
CA VAL A 120 -6.90 -9.75 -9.03
C VAL A 120 -7.83 -10.05 -7.86
N PRO A 121 -9.06 -9.51 -7.84
CA PRO A 121 -10.01 -9.75 -6.76
C PRO A 121 -10.32 -11.23 -6.49
N ASP A 122 -10.28 -12.06 -7.53
CA ASP A 122 -10.58 -13.49 -7.44
C ASP A 122 -9.37 -14.33 -7.00
N ASP A 123 -8.21 -13.72 -6.74
CA ASP A 123 -7.07 -14.42 -6.17
C ASP A 123 -7.41 -14.90 -4.75
N PRO A 124 -7.06 -16.16 -4.39
CA PRO A 124 -7.28 -16.69 -3.06
C PRO A 124 -6.40 -15.99 -2.02
N MET A 125 -6.95 -15.80 -0.82
CA MET A 125 -6.18 -15.37 0.34
C MET A 125 -5.23 -16.49 0.82
N PRO A 126 -4.17 -16.16 1.59
CA PRO A 126 -3.24 -17.16 2.12
C PRO A 126 -3.93 -18.35 2.81
N GLY A 127 -3.40 -19.56 2.57
CA GLY A 127 -3.90 -20.80 3.18
C GLY A 127 -5.13 -21.41 2.50
N ASN A 128 -5.33 -21.17 1.20
CA ASN A 128 -6.54 -21.54 0.46
C ASN A 128 -7.81 -20.96 1.10
N GLY A 129 -7.70 -19.74 1.60
CA GLY A 129 -8.82 -19.00 2.18
C GLY A 129 -9.78 -18.47 1.12
N PRO A 130 -10.80 -17.69 1.53
CA PRO A 130 -11.68 -17.01 0.59
C PRO A 130 -10.90 -16.10 -0.35
N THR A 131 -11.46 -15.83 -1.51
CA THR A 131 -10.93 -14.83 -2.46
C THR A 131 -10.89 -13.44 -1.84
N THR A 132 -10.06 -12.57 -2.40
CA THR A 132 -9.99 -11.17 -1.97
C THR A 132 -11.35 -10.46 -2.12
N ARG A 133 -12.13 -10.85 -3.13
CA ARG A 133 -13.48 -10.36 -3.37
C ARG A 133 -14.48 -10.85 -2.33
N GLU A 134 -14.45 -12.13 -1.95
CA GLU A 134 -15.32 -12.67 -0.89
C GLU A 134 -15.06 -11.99 0.45
N ALA A 135 -13.78 -11.78 0.80
CA ALA A 135 -13.41 -11.04 2.01
C ALA A 135 -13.91 -9.59 1.95
N ALA A 136 -13.79 -8.91 0.81
CA ALA A 136 -14.31 -7.54 0.64
C ALA A 136 -15.84 -7.47 0.82
N ARG A 137 -16.59 -8.41 0.23
CA ARG A 137 -18.04 -8.48 0.39
C ARG A 137 -18.46 -8.67 1.84
N HIS A 138 -17.73 -9.49 2.59
CA HIS A 138 -17.97 -9.68 4.02
C HIS A 138 -17.83 -8.37 4.81
N PHE A 139 -16.78 -7.59 4.58
CA PHE A 139 -16.61 -6.30 5.25
C PHE A 139 -17.63 -5.24 4.81
N ILE A 140 -18.06 -5.26 3.55
CA ILE A 140 -19.15 -4.39 3.08
C ILE A 140 -20.44 -4.71 3.85
N GLN A 141 -20.76 -6.00 4.00
CA GLN A 141 -21.96 -6.44 4.73
C GLN A 141 -21.89 -6.03 6.21
N ILE A 142 -20.78 -6.31 6.90
CA ILE A 142 -20.59 -5.92 8.31
C ILE A 142 -20.78 -4.41 8.48
N ALA A 143 -20.21 -3.61 7.58
CA ALA A 143 -20.35 -2.17 7.65
C ALA A 143 -21.81 -1.72 7.48
N GLN A 144 -22.56 -2.34 6.56
CA GLN A 144 -23.98 -2.04 6.34
C GLN A 144 -24.87 -2.43 7.53
N GLU A 145 -24.51 -3.49 8.26
CA GLU A 145 -25.21 -3.92 9.47
C GLU A 145 -24.95 -2.94 10.62
N LEU A 146 -23.67 -2.57 10.84
CA LEU A 146 -23.25 -1.64 11.88
C LEU A 146 -23.75 -0.20 11.66
N ASP A 147 -23.81 0.26 10.41
CA ASP A 147 -24.33 1.61 10.05
C ASP A 147 -25.80 1.78 10.49
N ARG A 148 -26.57 0.68 10.59
CA ARG A 148 -27.94 0.70 11.12
C ARG A 148 -28.00 0.80 12.65
N GLU A 149 -26.96 0.37 13.35
CA GLU A 149 -26.89 0.34 14.83
C GLU A 149 -26.13 1.54 15.41
N LEU A 150 -25.14 2.08 14.70
CA LEU A 150 -24.24 3.18 15.10
C LEU A 150 -24.73 4.57 14.66
N LEU A 151 -26.03 4.83 14.67
CA LEU A 151 -26.68 6.05 14.16
C LEU A 151 -26.21 7.40 14.76
N ALA A 152 -25.24 7.42 15.68
CA ALA A 152 -24.57 8.63 16.12
C ALA A 152 -23.12 8.64 15.60
N PRO A 153 -22.80 9.42 14.54
CA PRO A 153 -21.40 9.68 14.23
C PRO A 153 -20.77 10.33 15.46
N GLU A 154 -19.64 9.80 15.95
CA GLU A 154 -18.84 10.51 16.94
C GLU A 154 -18.58 11.92 16.39
N GLU A 155 -19.02 12.93 17.12
CA GLU A 155 -18.93 14.32 16.71
C GLU A 155 -17.45 14.74 16.77
N GLN A 156 -16.74 14.50 15.68
CA GLN A 156 -15.31 14.82 15.59
C GLN A 156 -15.14 16.31 15.32
N VAL A 157 -14.41 16.99 16.19
CA VAL A 157 -14.08 18.40 16.01
C VAL A 157 -13.06 18.52 14.88
N PRO A 158 -13.39 19.19 13.75
CA PRO A 158 -12.48 19.30 12.63
C PRO A 158 -11.24 20.12 13.00
N VAL A 159 -10.06 19.58 12.70
CA VAL A 159 -8.75 20.20 12.93
C VAL A 159 -8.31 20.95 11.67
N SER A 160 -7.87 22.20 11.82
CA SER A 160 -7.32 22.96 10.67
C SER A 160 -5.98 22.38 10.20
N ALA A 161 -5.66 22.57 8.92
CA ALA A 161 -4.36 22.15 8.37
C ALA A 161 -3.17 22.71 9.18
N THR A 162 -3.28 23.95 9.65
CA THR A 162 -2.25 24.61 10.48
C THR A 162 -2.08 23.94 11.83
N ALA A 163 -3.18 23.62 12.52
CA ALA A 163 -3.15 22.93 13.80
C ALA A 163 -2.59 21.50 13.64
N LEU A 164 -3.06 20.76 12.65
CA LEU A 164 -2.56 19.42 12.34
C LEU A 164 -1.07 19.42 12.01
N ARG A 165 -0.59 20.42 11.24
CA ARG A 165 0.85 20.56 10.95
C ARG A 165 1.68 20.64 12.22
N MET A 166 1.25 21.44 13.20
CA MET A 166 1.97 21.61 14.45
C MET A 166 1.96 20.32 15.29
N GLN A 167 0.79 19.71 15.45
CA GLN A 167 0.64 18.46 16.19
C GLN A 167 1.49 17.34 15.56
N LEU A 168 1.33 17.10 14.26
CA LEU A 168 2.03 16.05 13.55
C LEU A 168 3.55 16.31 13.51
N GLN A 169 3.99 17.57 13.35
CA GLN A 169 5.42 17.88 13.42
C GLN A 169 6.01 17.54 14.80
N ASN A 170 5.29 17.86 15.88
CA ASN A 170 5.74 17.55 17.24
C ASN A 170 5.81 16.04 17.48
N ASP A 171 4.79 15.29 17.05
CA ASP A 171 4.76 13.82 17.17
C ASP A 171 5.94 13.18 16.41
N LEU A 172 6.25 13.68 15.22
CA LEU A 172 7.36 13.21 14.39
C LEU A 172 8.72 13.59 14.98
N ASP A 173 8.90 14.84 15.40
CA ASP A 173 10.16 15.31 16.00
C ASP A 173 10.46 14.50 17.29
N ALA A 174 9.45 14.18 18.09
CA ALA A 174 9.57 13.33 19.27
C ALA A 174 9.94 11.88 18.90
N PHE A 175 9.25 11.27 17.92
CA PHE A 175 9.52 9.89 17.52
C PHE A 175 10.91 9.71 16.87
N PHE A 176 11.33 10.63 16.02
CA PHE A 176 12.60 10.56 15.30
C PHE A 176 13.79 11.13 16.09
N GLU A 177 13.55 11.64 17.30
CA GLU A 177 14.54 12.34 18.15
C GLU A 177 15.20 13.52 17.40
N GLY A 178 14.40 14.23 16.60
CA GLY A 178 14.84 15.33 15.75
C GLY A 178 14.01 15.50 14.49
N ARG A 179 14.27 16.60 13.76
CA ARG A 179 13.50 16.94 12.55
C ARG A 179 13.96 16.16 11.32
N VAL A 180 13.50 14.92 11.21
CA VAL A 180 13.80 14.01 10.08
C VAL A 180 12.73 14.11 8.97
N ILE A 181 11.47 14.30 9.35
CA ILE A 181 10.33 14.49 8.43
C ILE A 181 9.71 15.86 8.70
N THR A 182 9.59 16.67 7.66
CA THR A 182 9.00 18.02 7.76
C THR A 182 7.54 18.01 7.33
N VAL A 183 6.66 18.62 8.13
CA VAL A 183 5.25 18.83 7.78
C VAL A 183 5.06 20.26 7.25
N THR A 184 4.59 20.40 6.02
CA THR A 184 4.40 21.69 5.34
C THR A 184 2.97 21.87 4.85
N LEU A 185 2.52 23.12 4.74
CA LEU A 185 1.27 23.45 4.06
C LEU A 185 1.53 23.64 2.57
N ASP A 186 0.61 23.17 1.73
CA ASP A 186 0.69 23.26 0.26
C ASP A 186 -0.70 23.62 -0.27
N PRO A 187 -0.95 24.87 -0.73
CA PRO A 187 -2.26 25.29 -1.22
C PRO A 187 -2.65 24.60 -2.53
N ASP A 188 -1.67 24.15 -3.32
CA ASP A 188 -1.87 23.58 -4.66
C ASP A 188 -2.03 22.05 -4.64
N LEU A 189 -2.01 21.45 -3.44
CA LEU A 189 -2.15 20.01 -3.28
C LEU A 189 -3.57 19.55 -3.65
N LEU A 190 -3.69 18.63 -4.60
CA LEU A 190 -4.98 18.07 -5.01
C LEU A 190 -5.62 17.21 -3.91
N ALA A 191 -4.83 16.30 -3.34
CA ALA A 191 -5.24 15.47 -2.23
C ALA A 191 -5.29 16.29 -0.93
N LYS A 192 -5.98 15.76 0.07
CA LYS A 192 -6.02 16.35 1.42
C LYS A 192 -4.62 16.43 2.04
N ALA A 193 -3.83 15.38 1.83
CA ALA A 193 -2.43 15.29 2.24
C ALA A 193 -1.64 14.41 1.27
N ALA A 194 -0.31 14.55 1.28
CA ALA A 194 0.61 13.69 0.55
C ALA A 194 1.90 13.49 1.35
N ALA A 195 2.30 12.23 1.52
CA ALA A 195 3.51 11.88 2.24
C ALA A 195 4.61 11.40 1.28
N GLY A 196 5.85 11.69 1.66
CA GLY A 196 7.06 11.12 1.10
C GLY A 196 8.11 10.98 2.20
N ALA A 197 9.24 10.34 1.87
CA ALA A 197 10.23 9.88 2.86
C ALA A 197 10.68 10.94 3.89
N HIS A 198 10.77 12.21 3.49
CA HIS A 198 11.24 13.31 4.36
C HIS A 198 10.23 14.44 4.52
N ARG A 199 9.03 14.32 3.95
CA ARG A 199 8.07 15.43 3.96
C ARG A 199 6.63 14.94 3.87
N ILE A 200 5.78 15.53 4.71
CA ILE A 200 4.32 15.40 4.63
C ILE A 200 3.75 16.78 4.27
N ARG A 201 2.95 16.84 3.22
CA ARG A 201 2.28 18.06 2.77
C ARG A 201 0.81 17.99 3.11
N LEU A 202 0.28 19.03 3.73
CA LEU A 202 -1.14 19.18 4.07
C LEU A 202 -1.74 20.30 3.22
N ARG A 203 -2.93 20.10 2.68
CA ARG A 203 -3.61 21.15 1.92
C ARG A 203 -4.07 22.26 2.84
N SER A 204 -3.63 23.50 2.62
CA SER A 204 -3.83 24.63 3.54
C SER A 204 -5.29 24.88 3.93
N GLY A 205 -6.24 24.68 3.00
CA GLY A 205 -7.68 24.89 3.21
C GLY A 205 -8.46 23.64 3.59
N ALA A 206 -7.81 22.51 3.85
CA ALA A 206 -8.50 21.29 4.27
C ALA A 206 -8.74 21.26 5.79
N THR A 207 -9.83 20.62 6.19
CA THR A 207 -10.13 20.24 7.58
C THR A 207 -9.85 18.75 7.78
N PHE A 208 -9.30 18.36 8.92
CA PHE A 208 -8.84 17.01 9.19
C PHE A 208 -9.53 16.43 10.43
N SER A 209 -9.75 15.12 10.44
CA SER A 209 -10.20 14.38 11.61
C SER A 209 -9.02 13.84 12.44
N ASP A 210 -9.33 13.34 13.63
CA ASP A 210 -8.37 12.57 14.43
C ASP A 210 -7.92 11.29 13.71
N TYR A 211 -8.83 10.66 12.95
CA TYR A 211 -8.48 9.53 12.07
C TYR A 211 -7.48 9.93 10.99
N ASP A 212 -7.61 11.11 10.36
CA ASP A 212 -6.62 11.58 9.38
C ASP A 212 -5.25 11.77 10.03
N ARG A 213 -5.19 12.37 11.23
CA ARG A 213 -3.93 12.54 11.97
C ARG A 213 -3.29 11.19 12.26
N ALA A 214 -4.07 10.27 12.84
CA ALA A 214 -3.59 8.95 13.21
C ALA A 214 -3.13 8.15 11.99
N GLN A 215 -3.84 8.24 10.86
CA GLN A 215 -3.44 7.66 9.59
C GLN A 215 -2.11 8.27 9.09
N LEU A 216 -2.00 9.61 9.03
CA LEU A 216 -0.77 10.27 8.58
C LEU A 216 0.43 9.91 9.45
N PHE A 217 0.23 9.70 10.75
CA PHE A 217 1.29 9.29 11.65
C PHE A 217 1.61 7.78 11.49
N HIS A 218 0.66 6.89 11.74
CA HIS A 218 0.91 5.45 11.79
C HIS A 218 1.08 4.80 10.41
N HIS A 219 0.25 5.17 9.42
CA HIS A 219 0.31 4.62 8.07
C HIS A 219 1.43 5.27 7.27
N GLU A 220 1.38 6.60 7.11
CA GLU A 220 2.29 7.29 6.20
C GLU A 220 3.68 7.44 6.79
N ALA A 221 3.80 8.01 8.00
CA ALA A 221 5.11 8.29 8.57
C ALA A 221 5.81 7.02 9.10
N LEU A 222 5.14 6.24 9.93
CA LEU A 222 5.75 5.10 10.64
C LEU A 222 5.81 3.80 9.82
N VAL A 223 5.20 3.74 8.63
CA VAL A 223 5.44 2.65 7.68
C VAL A 223 6.11 3.17 6.42
N HIS A 224 5.44 4.00 5.61
CA HIS A 224 5.97 4.34 4.28
C HIS A 224 7.25 5.17 4.35
N SER A 225 7.28 6.24 5.14
CA SER A 225 8.46 7.09 5.28
C SER A 225 9.56 6.40 6.08
N LEU A 226 9.23 5.81 7.22
CA LEU A 226 10.18 5.11 8.09
C LEU A 226 10.92 3.99 7.36
N THR A 227 10.23 3.14 6.59
CA THR A 227 10.89 2.07 5.81
C THR A 227 11.74 2.64 4.68
N ALA A 228 11.33 3.74 4.05
CA ALA A 228 12.16 4.42 3.05
C ALA A 228 13.45 4.98 3.68
N LEU A 229 13.35 5.57 4.88
CA LEU A 229 14.48 6.12 5.63
C LEU A 229 15.46 5.02 6.06
N ASN A 230 14.96 3.93 6.65
CA ASN A 230 15.78 2.77 6.99
C ASN A 230 16.43 2.15 5.74
N GLY A 231 15.67 2.03 4.65
CA GLY A 231 16.18 1.48 3.38
C GLY A 231 17.29 2.33 2.76
N ARG A 232 17.21 3.66 2.89
CA ARG A 232 18.28 4.58 2.45
C ARG A 232 19.57 4.48 3.29
N ALA A 233 19.49 3.92 4.49
CA ALA A 233 20.67 3.66 5.32
C ALA A 233 21.41 2.36 4.93
N GLN A 234 20.85 1.55 4.02
CA GLN A 234 21.48 0.32 3.54
C GLN A 234 22.61 0.65 2.57
N VAL A 235 23.84 0.21 2.89
CA VAL A 235 25.03 0.48 2.08
C VAL A 235 25.06 -0.37 0.80
N HIS A 236 24.69 -1.64 0.91
CA HIS A 236 24.83 -2.62 -0.17
C HIS A 236 23.56 -2.82 -1.01
N LEU A 237 22.42 -2.25 -0.60
CA LEU A 237 21.13 -2.46 -1.26
C LEU A 237 20.25 -1.20 -1.24
N PRO A 238 20.69 -0.09 -1.89
CA PRO A 238 19.94 1.18 -1.91
C PRO A 238 18.53 1.06 -2.50
N SER A 239 18.20 0.02 -3.28
CA SER A 239 16.85 -0.22 -3.77
C SER A 239 15.82 -0.45 -2.65
N LEU A 240 16.25 -0.85 -1.45
CA LEU A 240 15.37 -0.89 -0.27
C LEU A 240 14.85 0.49 0.14
N GLY A 241 15.47 1.58 -0.31
CA GLY A 241 15.03 2.95 -0.07
C GLY A 241 13.98 3.48 -1.05
N ILE A 242 13.59 2.70 -2.07
CA ILE A 242 12.63 3.12 -3.10
C ILE A 242 11.40 2.22 -3.14
N SER A 243 10.23 2.81 -3.42
CA SER A 243 9.00 2.05 -3.60
C SER A 243 9.04 1.30 -4.93
N SER A 244 8.77 -0.01 -4.91
CA SER A 244 8.70 -0.85 -6.10
C SER A 244 7.37 -1.60 -6.17
N PRO A 245 6.89 -1.97 -7.37
CA PRO A 245 5.60 -2.65 -7.51
C PRO A 245 5.50 -3.92 -6.65
N ARG A 246 6.53 -4.78 -6.61
CA ARG A 246 6.51 -6.02 -5.81
C ARG A 246 6.38 -5.80 -4.29
N THR A 247 6.86 -4.66 -3.79
CA THR A 247 6.81 -4.36 -2.34
C THR A 247 5.46 -3.77 -1.92
N THR A 248 4.64 -3.33 -2.88
CA THR A 248 3.36 -2.64 -2.62
C THR A 248 2.46 -3.44 -1.67
N ALA A 249 2.25 -4.73 -1.91
CA ALA A 249 1.37 -5.53 -1.06
C ALA A 249 1.88 -5.64 0.39
N THR A 250 3.20 -5.75 0.58
CA THR A 250 3.77 -5.79 1.93
C THR A 250 3.69 -4.42 2.62
N GLN A 251 3.97 -3.33 1.89
CA GLN A 251 3.94 -1.98 2.44
C GLN A 251 2.52 -1.53 2.79
N GLU A 252 1.56 -1.69 1.88
CA GLU A 252 0.15 -1.36 2.14
C GLU A 252 -0.45 -2.30 3.21
N GLY A 253 0.00 -3.56 3.25
CA GLY A 253 -0.36 -4.50 4.30
C GLY A 253 0.15 -4.10 5.68
N LEU A 254 1.43 -3.73 5.79
CA LEU A 254 2.03 -3.23 7.04
C LEU A 254 1.34 -1.94 7.50
N ALA A 255 1.02 -1.05 6.57
CA ALA A 255 0.38 0.22 6.88
C ALA A 255 -1.08 0.04 7.32
N THR A 256 -1.83 -0.85 6.68
CA THR A 256 -3.19 -1.20 7.12
C THR A 256 -3.19 -1.96 8.45
N PHE A 257 -2.21 -2.85 8.66
CA PHE A 257 -2.02 -3.53 9.94
C PHE A 257 -1.64 -2.55 11.05
N ALA A 258 -0.79 -1.57 10.74
CA ALA A 258 -0.42 -0.51 11.68
C ALA A 258 -1.66 0.24 12.17
N GLU A 259 -2.59 0.56 11.27
CA GLU A 259 -3.83 1.21 11.70
C GLU A 259 -4.73 0.31 12.55
N GLN A 260 -4.83 -0.98 12.20
CA GLN A 260 -5.59 -1.94 12.99
C GLN A 260 -5.04 -2.07 14.41
N ILE A 261 -3.72 -2.22 14.54
CA ILE A 261 -3.08 -2.46 15.84
C ILE A 261 -3.02 -1.21 16.72
N THR A 262 -3.12 -0.02 16.14
CA THR A 262 -3.21 1.25 16.87
C THR A 262 -4.64 1.76 17.04
N GLY A 263 -5.65 0.99 16.61
CA GLY A 263 -7.06 1.38 16.69
C GLY A 263 -7.41 2.61 15.85
N SER A 264 -6.65 2.91 14.80
CA SER A 264 -6.84 4.07 13.93
C SER A 264 -7.49 3.72 12.59
N ILE A 265 -8.18 2.57 12.51
CA ILE A 265 -9.00 2.17 11.38
C ILE A 265 -10.46 2.06 11.84
N ASP A 266 -11.36 2.73 11.12
CA ASP A 266 -12.81 2.62 11.33
C ASP A 266 -13.45 1.65 10.33
N ILE A 267 -14.69 1.23 10.62
CA ILE A 267 -15.43 0.32 9.74
C ILE A 267 -15.67 0.93 8.36
N GLU A 268 -15.87 2.25 8.29
CA GLU A 268 -16.04 2.99 7.04
C GLU A 268 -14.78 2.95 6.18
N ARG A 269 -13.58 3.01 6.76
CA ARG A 269 -12.33 2.82 6.02
C ARG A 269 -12.21 1.40 5.46
N MET A 270 -12.62 0.39 6.22
CA MET A 270 -12.66 -0.99 5.73
C MET A 270 -13.66 -1.17 4.58
N LYS A 271 -14.85 -0.58 4.70
CA LYS A 271 -15.87 -0.51 3.63
C LYS A 271 -15.31 0.17 2.38
N ARG A 272 -14.68 1.35 2.50
CA ARG A 272 -14.07 2.06 1.37
C ARG A 272 -12.98 1.26 0.65
N ILE A 273 -12.16 0.49 1.37
CA ILE A 273 -11.18 -0.42 0.74
C ILE A 273 -11.91 -1.54 0.00
N SER A 274 -12.93 -2.13 0.64
CA SER A 274 -13.67 -3.27 0.11
C SER A 274 -14.51 -2.92 -1.13
N LEU A 275 -15.18 -1.77 -1.15
CA LEU A 275 -15.91 -1.27 -2.31
C LEU A 275 -14.98 -1.16 -3.54
N ARG A 276 -13.72 -0.75 -3.35
CA ARG A 276 -12.76 -0.64 -4.45
C ARG A 276 -12.36 -1.99 -5.04
N ILE A 277 -12.30 -3.04 -4.22
CA ILE A 277 -12.04 -4.42 -4.67
C ILE A 277 -13.20 -4.92 -5.53
N GLU A 278 -14.45 -4.72 -5.09
CA GLU A 278 -15.62 -5.11 -5.88
C GLU A 278 -15.72 -4.31 -7.19
N ALA A 279 -15.44 -3.00 -7.15
CA ALA A 279 -15.40 -2.16 -8.34
C ALA A 279 -14.34 -2.60 -9.37
N ILE A 280 -13.16 -3.06 -8.92
CA ILE A 280 -12.15 -3.67 -9.80
C ILE A 280 -12.72 -4.93 -10.46
N ALA A 281 -13.43 -5.78 -9.70
CA ALA A 281 -14.05 -6.98 -10.26
C ALA A 281 -15.13 -6.61 -11.30
N MET A 282 -15.99 -5.62 -11.01
CA MET A 282 -17.00 -5.13 -11.95
C MET A 282 -16.38 -4.64 -13.26
N ALA A 283 -15.36 -3.78 -13.20
CA ALA A 283 -14.71 -3.24 -14.39
C ALA A 283 -14.05 -4.33 -15.26
N ARG A 284 -13.40 -5.32 -14.61
CA ARG A 284 -12.85 -6.50 -15.32
C ARG A 284 -13.93 -7.37 -15.94
N SER A 285 -15.12 -7.42 -15.34
CA SER A 285 -16.29 -8.12 -15.89
C SER A 285 -17.06 -7.33 -16.96
N GLY A 286 -16.58 -6.16 -17.36
CA GLY A 286 -17.14 -5.38 -18.47
C GLY A 286 -17.87 -4.11 -18.07
N ALA A 287 -18.03 -3.82 -16.77
CA ALA A 287 -18.66 -2.58 -16.34
C ALA A 287 -17.83 -1.36 -16.78
N ASP A 288 -18.49 -0.32 -17.29
CA ASP A 288 -17.85 0.92 -17.70
C ASP A 288 -17.60 1.89 -16.54
N PHE A 289 -16.97 3.02 -16.82
CA PHE A 289 -16.68 4.04 -15.82
C PHE A 289 -17.95 4.59 -15.13
N ILE A 290 -19.05 4.74 -15.88
CA ILE A 290 -20.31 5.29 -15.37
C ILE A 290 -20.97 4.31 -14.42
N GLU A 291 -20.96 3.02 -14.75
CA GLU A 291 -21.50 1.95 -13.90
C GLU A 291 -20.72 1.85 -12.58
N VAL A 292 -19.38 1.89 -12.64
CA VAL A 292 -18.54 1.88 -11.43
C VAL A 292 -18.70 3.17 -10.61
N PHE A 293 -18.84 4.33 -11.26
CA PHE A 293 -19.17 5.57 -10.59
C PHE A 293 -20.50 5.47 -9.84
N ARG A 294 -21.55 4.96 -10.51
CA ARG A 294 -22.88 4.77 -9.94
C ARG A 294 -22.83 3.83 -8.73
N TYR A 295 -22.05 2.76 -8.81
CA TYR A 295 -21.82 1.84 -7.70
C TYR A 295 -21.24 2.53 -6.45
N PHE A 296 -20.27 3.42 -6.61
CA PHE A 296 -19.75 4.17 -5.46
C PHE A 296 -20.78 5.17 -4.90
N THR A 297 -21.54 5.85 -5.77
CA THR A 297 -22.59 6.78 -5.32
C THR A 297 -23.72 6.07 -4.59
N SER A 298 -24.14 4.89 -5.06
CA SER A 298 -25.18 4.09 -4.41
C SER A 298 -24.70 3.49 -3.09
N SER A 299 -23.38 3.41 -2.90
CA SER A 299 -22.75 2.98 -1.65
C SER A 299 -22.52 4.12 -0.64
N GLY A 300 -23.03 5.32 -0.93
CA GLY A 300 -23.02 6.47 0.00
C GLY A 300 -21.86 7.45 -0.16
N GLN A 301 -20.98 7.27 -1.16
CA GLN A 301 -19.92 8.26 -1.44
C GLN A 301 -20.50 9.49 -2.15
N SER A 302 -19.91 10.67 -1.88
CA SER A 302 -20.24 11.87 -2.65
C SER A 302 -19.87 11.69 -4.14
N ALA A 303 -20.43 12.51 -5.02
CA ALA A 303 -20.11 12.45 -6.45
C ALA A 303 -18.60 12.67 -6.72
N THR A 304 -17.97 13.61 -6.03
CA THR A 304 -16.53 13.90 -6.15
C THR A 304 -15.66 12.72 -5.70
N GLU A 305 -16.02 12.07 -4.60
CA GLU A 305 -15.34 10.87 -4.10
C GLU A 305 -15.57 9.68 -5.04
N SER A 306 -16.79 9.48 -5.50
CA SER A 306 -17.16 8.39 -6.43
C SER A 306 -16.39 8.49 -7.75
N PHE A 307 -16.24 9.71 -8.30
CA PHE A 307 -15.38 9.94 -9.46
C PHE A 307 -13.94 9.54 -9.17
N SER A 308 -13.40 9.98 -8.02
CA SER A 308 -12.03 9.70 -7.63
C SER A 308 -11.79 8.19 -7.42
N SER A 309 -12.76 7.49 -6.83
CA SER A 309 -12.74 6.04 -6.64
C SER A 309 -12.82 5.29 -7.98
N ALA A 310 -13.72 5.68 -8.89
CA ALA A 310 -13.79 5.12 -10.24
C ALA A 310 -12.51 5.38 -11.05
N GLN A 311 -11.95 6.59 -10.97
CA GLN A 311 -10.67 6.95 -11.59
C GLN A 311 -9.51 6.07 -11.10
N ARG A 312 -9.52 5.63 -9.83
CA ARG A 312 -8.52 4.67 -9.34
C ARG A 312 -8.62 3.32 -10.04
N VAL A 313 -9.83 2.86 -10.35
CA VAL A 313 -10.09 1.59 -11.05
C VAL A 313 -9.71 1.68 -12.52
N PHE A 314 -10.01 2.81 -13.18
CA PHE A 314 -9.82 2.98 -14.62
C PHE A 314 -8.50 3.62 -15.06
N ARG A 315 -7.61 4.01 -14.13
CA ARG A 315 -6.33 4.63 -14.50
C ARG A 315 -5.50 3.71 -15.42
N GLY A 316 -5.03 4.26 -16.53
CA GLY A 316 -4.26 3.52 -17.53
C GLY A 316 -5.05 2.55 -18.42
N VAL A 317 -6.34 2.28 -18.16
CA VAL A 317 -7.17 1.38 -18.97
C VAL A 317 -8.29 2.14 -19.70
N PRO A 318 -8.91 1.56 -20.75
CA PRO A 318 -10.11 2.14 -21.39
C PRO A 318 -11.27 2.32 -20.41
N THR A 319 -11.99 3.45 -20.51
CA THR A 319 -13.15 3.76 -19.65
C THR A 319 -14.43 3.03 -20.04
N SER A 320 -14.43 2.32 -21.17
CA SER A 320 -15.54 1.51 -21.68
C SER A 320 -15.70 0.14 -21.02
N GLY A 321 -14.89 -0.19 -20.01
CA GLY A 321 -14.92 -1.47 -19.33
C GLY A 321 -14.00 -2.55 -19.93
N GLY A 322 -14.03 -3.75 -19.35
CA GLY A 322 -13.24 -4.92 -19.80
C GLY A 322 -11.81 -4.97 -19.25
N GLY A 323 -11.42 -4.02 -18.42
CA GLY A 323 -10.10 -3.97 -17.80
C GLY A 323 -10.09 -3.06 -16.57
N ALA A 324 -9.11 -3.27 -15.67
CA ALA A 324 -8.96 -2.45 -14.47
C ALA A 324 -7.50 -2.35 -14.04
N PHE A 325 -7.16 -1.23 -13.41
CA PHE A 325 -5.93 -1.08 -12.65
C PHE A 325 -6.12 -1.69 -11.26
N THR A 326 -5.50 -2.84 -11.03
CA THR A 326 -5.83 -3.71 -9.90
C THR A 326 -5.05 -3.40 -8.62
N LYS A 327 -4.27 -2.30 -8.54
CA LYS A 327 -3.45 -1.98 -7.35
C LYS A 327 -4.22 -2.07 -6.04
N ASP A 328 -5.48 -1.63 -5.98
CA ASP A 328 -6.21 -1.55 -4.72
C ASP A 328 -6.62 -2.94 -4.16
N THR A 329 -6.43 -4.05 -4.90
CA THR A 329 -6.56 -5.42 -4.35
C THR A 329 -5.53 -5.71 -3.26
N VAL A 330 -4.39 -5.03 -3.29
CA VAL A 330 -3.26 -5.34 -2.38
C VAL A 330 -3.50 -4.92 -0.94
N TYR A 331 -4.46 -4.03 -0.64
CA TYR A 331 -4.71 -3.55 0.72
C TYR A 331 -5.19 -4.68 1.62
N LEU A 332 -6.31 -5.31 1.26
CA LEU A 332 -6.89 -6.38 2.07
C LEU A 332 -6.03 -7.64 2.05
N ARG A 333 -5.52 -8.01 0.87
CA ARG A 333 -4.61 -9.14 0.72
C ARG A 333 -3.30 -8.95 1.49
N GLY A 334 -2.74 -7.74 1.42
CA GLY A 334 -1.55 -7.35 2.16
C GLY A 334 -1.76 -7.40 3.67
N LEU A 335 -2.90 -6.89 4.16
CA LEU A 335 -3.26 -6.96 5.58
C LEU A 335 -3.27 -8.41 6.09
N VAL A 336 -3.99 -9.29 5.39
CA VAL A 336 -4.08 -10.71 5.75
C VAL A 336 -2.71 -11.39 5.69
N ALA A 337 -1.91 -11.10 4.64
CA ALA A 337 -0.57 -11.68 4.48
C ALA A 337 0.39 -11.24 5.59
N VAL A 338 0.41 -9.96 5.95
CA VAL A 338 1.24 -9.42 7.03
C VAL A 338 0.82 -9.97 8.39
N HIS A 339 -0.49 -9.97 8.68
CA HIS A 339 -1.02 -10.53 9.92
C HIS A 339 -0.67 -12.03 10.06
N THR A 340 -0.82 -12.79 8.98
CA THR A 340 -0.46 -14.22 8.93
C THR A 340 1.05 -14.42 9.13
N PHE A 341 1.86 -13.60 8.47
CA PHE A 341 3.31 -13.63 8.62
C PHE A 341 3.73 -13.39 10.07
N PHE A 342 3.18 -12.36 10.74
CA PHE A 342 3.49 -12.08 12.15
C PHE A 342 3.07 -13.20 13.09
N ARG A 343 1.89 -13.79 12.89
CA ARG A 343 1.44 -14.95 13.66
C ARG A 343 2.38 -16.14 13.49
N HIS A 344 2.78 -16.43 12.26
CA HIS A 344 3.68 -17.54 11.97
C HIS A 344 5.07 -17.32 12.56
N SER A 345 5.58 -16.09 12.46
CA SER A 345 6.83 -15.69 13.13
C SER A 345 6.75 -15.83 14.64
N LEU A 346 5.61 -15.50 15.27
CA LEU A 346 5.41 -15.74 16.71
C LEU A 346 5.44 -17.24 17.05
N GLN A 347 4.71 -18.07 16.29
CA GLN A 347 4.63 -19.52 16.54
C GLN A 347 5.98 -20.23 16.40
N ARG A 348 6.89 -19.70 15.57
CA ARG A 348 8.21 -20.28 15.31
C ARG A 348 9.35 -19.61 16.07
N ASP A 349 9.05 -18.70 16.99
CA ASP A 349 10.04 -17.90 17.73
C ASP A 349 10.99 -17.10 16.80
N GLN A 350 10.42 -16.53 15.73
CA GLN A 350 11.10 -15.78 14.68
C GLN A 350 10.60 -14.33 14.58
N LEU A 351 10.15 -13.73 15.70
CA LEU A 351 9.66 -12.34 15.74
C LEU A 351 10.68 -11.30 15.26
N GLN A 352 11.97 -11.64 15.29
CA GLN A 352 13.02 -10.80 14.73
C GLN A 352 12.82 -10.53 13.23
N LEU A 353 12.23 -11.48 12.47
CA LEU A 353 11.90 -11.27 11.06
C LEU A 353 10.86 -10.15 10.87
N CYS A 354 9.90 -10.02 11.81
CA CYS A 354 8.92 -8.92 11.78
C CYS A 354 9.61 -7.56 11.91
N ARG A 355 10.69 -7.47 12.69
CA ARG A 355 11.49 -6.25 12.84
C ARG A 355 12.27 -5.96 11.55
N TYR A 356 12.90 -6.98 10.94
CA TYR A 356 13.66 -6.81 9.69
C TYR A 356 12.82 -6.30 8.51
N LEU A 357 11.50 -6.53 8.49
CA LEU A 357 10.62 -5.92 7.48
C LEU A 357 10.63 -4.39 7.48
N PHE A 358 11.06 -3.77 8.58
CA PHE A 358 11.19 -2.32 8.67
C PHE A 358 12.56 -1.80 8.25
N ALA A 359 13.54 -2.67 7.96
CA ALA A 359 14.89 -2.27 7.55
C ALA A 359 14.92 -1.58 6.17
N GLY A 360 13.82 -1.66 5.42
CA GLY A 360 13.70 -1.17 4.06
C GLY A 360 12.37 -1.59 3.43
N LYS A 361 12.11 -1.13 2.22
CA LYS A 361 10.96 -1.58 1.42
C LYS A 361 11.28 -2.92 0.77
N MET A 362 10.68 -3.99 1.29
CA MET A 362 10.87 -5.36 0.81
C MET A 362 9.55 -6.12 0.81
N ALA A 363 9.50 -7.24 0.08
CA ALA A 363 8.38 -8.17 0.13
C ALA A 363 8.54 -9.14 1.32
N LEU A 364 7.44 -9.72 1.79
CA LEU A 364 7.47 -10.71 2.88
C LEU A 364 8.45 -11.87 2.63
N GLY A 365 8.54 -12.36 1.38
CA GLY A 365 9.48 -13.43 1.02
C GLY A 365 10.95 -13.03 1.11
N ASP A 366 11.28 -11.74 1.00
CA ASP A 366 12.67 -11.27 1.10
C ASP A 366 13.21 -11.38 2.50
N VAL A 367 12.40 -11.09 3.51
CA VAL A 367 12.91 -10.96 4.87
C VAL A 367 13.48 -12.28 5.37
N ALA A 368 12.85 -13.40 4.98
CA ALA A 368 13.35 -14.74 5.27
C ALA A 368 14.68 -15.02 4.54
N ARG A 369 14.78 -14.61 3.26
CA ARG A 369 16.02 -14.75 2.47
C ARG A 369 17.15 -13.86 2.99
N PHE A 370 16.82 -12.69 3.53
CA PHE A 370 17.78 -11.71 4.03
C PHE A 370 18.23 -11.93 5.46
N ALA A 371 17.60 -12.83 6.24
CA ALA A 371 17.98 -13.07 7.63
C ALA A 371 19.50 -13.33 7.81
N PRO A 372 20.16 -14.21 7.02
CA PRO A 372 21.61 -14.41 7.13
C PRO A 372 22.45 -13.17 6.78
N LEU A 373 21.92 -12.25 5.97
CA LEU A 373 22.60 -11.01 5.61
C LEU A 373 22.52 -9.96 6.72
N PHE A 374 21.46 -9.97 7.53
CA PHE A 374 21.43 -9.19 8.76
C PHE A 374 22.40 -9.75 9.80
N ASP A 375 22.44 -11.08 9.96
CA ASP A 375 23.30 -11.73 10.96
C ASP A 375 24.80 -11.53 10.66
N SER A 376 25.17 -11.47 9.38
CA SER A 376 26.54 -11.19 8.91
C SER A 376 26.89 -9.70 8.83
N GLY A 377 25.93 -8.80 9.06
CA GLY A 377 26.11 -7.35 9.00
C GLY A 377 26.21 -6.76 7.59
N VAL A 378 25.87 -7.55 6.55
CA VAL A 378 25.76 -7.07 5.16
C VAL A 378 24.55 -6.13 5.01
N LEU A 379 23.43 -6.47 5.64
CA LEU A 379 22.28 -5.60 5.79
C LEU A 379 22.21 -5.07 7.22
N VAL A 380 21.83 -3.81 7.36
CA VAL A 380 21.76 -3.14 8.65
C VAL A 380 20.35 -3.27 9.21
N ALA A 381 20.22 -3.66 10.47
CA ALA A 381 18.94 -3.69 11.18
C ALA A 381 18.24 -2.31 11.14
N PRO A 382 16.89 -2.26 11.22
CA PRO A 382 16.16 -0.99 11.18
C PRO A 382 16.59 -0.07 12.32
N ARG A 383 16.91 1.19 12.00
CA ARG A 383 17.22 2.21 13.01
C ARG A 383 15.94 2.62 13.74
N TRP A 384 14.89 2.92 12.98
CA TRP A 384 13.59 3.32 13.52
C TRP A 384 12.59 2.17 13.40
N LEU A 385 11.76 1.99 14.43
CA LEU A 385 10.70 0.99 14.48
C LEU A 385 9.42 1.60 15.07
N PRO A 386 8.22 1.29 14.55
CA PRO A 386 6.98 1.67 15.21
C PRO A 386 6.92 1.16 16.65
N PRO A 387 6.28 1.88 17.60
CA PRO A 387 6.22 1.48 19.01
C PRO A 387 5.62 0.09 19.24
N TRP A 388 4.64 -0.29 18.42
CA TRP A 388 3.99 -1.60 18.50
C TRP A 388 4.87 -2.74 17.98
N VAL A 389 5.91 -2.47 17.18
CA VAL A 389 6.91 -3.47 16.73
C VAL A 389 8.06 -3.56 17.73
N SER A 390 8.49 -2.43 18.31
CA SER A 390 9.60 -2.40 19.27
C SER A 390 9.24 -3.10 20.58
N ARG A 391 7.96 -3.04 20.99
CA ARG A 391 7.43 -3.71 22.19
C ARG A 391 6.92 -5.12 21.87
N VAL A 392 7.87 -6.06 21.74
CA VAL A 392 7.62 -7.45 21.35
C VAL A 392 6.53 -8.13 22.20
N SER A 393 6.49 -7.90 23.51
CA SER A 393 5.49 -8.51 24.40
C SER A 393 4.05 -8.07 24.10
N GLY A 394 3.85 -6.79 23.73
CA GLY A 394 2.52 -6.26 23.40
C GLY A 394 2.00 -6.83 22.08
N LEU A 395 2.87 -6.89 21.07
CA LEU A 395 2.55 -7.53 19.79
C LEU A 395 2.26 -9.02 19.98
N ALA A 396 3.10 -9.73 20.75
CA ALA A 396 2.93 -11.15 21.03
C ALA A 396 1.59 -11.43 21.73
N GLY A 397 1.20 -10.61 22.72
CA GLY A 397 -0.09 -10.74 23.41
C GLY A 397 -1.29 -10.62 22.48
N MET A 398 -1.32 -9.60 21.61
CA MET A 398 -2.41 -9.42 20.64
C MET A 398 -2.45 -10.54 19.58
N LEU A 399 -1.30 -10.95 19.07
CA LEU A 399 -1.23 -12.06 18.10
C LEU A 399 -1.64 -13.40 18.74
N ALA A 400 -1.27 -13.65 20.00
CA ALA A 400 -1.68 -14.82 20.75
C ALA A 400 -3.19 -14.84 21.00
N PHE A 401 -3.80 -13.69 21.33
CA PHE A 401 -5.25 -13.58 21.44
C PHE A 401 -5.95 -13.83 20.10
N SER A 402 -5.47 -13.24 19.00
CA SER A 402 -5.97 -13.50 17.65
C SER A 402 -5.89 -15.00 17.27
N LEU A 403 -4.79 -15.66 17.64
CA LEU A 403 -4.62 -17.11 17.47
C LEU A 403 -5.67 -17.93 18.21
N PHE A 404 -5.98 -17.52 19.44
CA PHE A 404 -7.00 -18.15 20.27
C PHE A 404 -8.42 -17.87 19.77
N ALA A 405 -8.75 -16.61 19.48
CA ALA A 405 -10.07 -16.17 19.02
C ALA A 405 -10.52 -16.92 17.75
N ASN A 406 -9.61 -17.20 16.81
CA ASN A 406 -9.93 -17.98 15.61
C ASN A 406 -10.32 -19.45 15.89
N ARG A 407 -10.04 -19.97 17.08
CA ARG A 407 -10.50 -21.32 17.50
C ARG A 407 -11.91 -21.28 18.07
N ILE A 408 -12.43 -20.10 18.39
CA ILE A 408 -13.76 -19.91 18.93
C ILE A 408 -14.75 -19.89 17.76
N ARG A 409 -15.68 -20.84 17.76
CA ARG A 409 -16.78 -20.91 16.80
C ARG A 409 -17.91 -20.02 17.28
N MET A 410 -17.91 -18.76 16.84
CA MET A 410 -18.92 -17.77 17.24
C MET A 410 -20.34 -18.22 16.87
N ASP A 411 -20.49 -18.99 15.79
CA ASP A 411 -21.74 -19.64 15.35
C ASP A 411 -22.28 -20.70 16.35
N GLN A 412 -21.46 -21.10 17.32
CA GLN A 412 -21.81 -22.08 18.36
C GLN A 412 -21.93 -21.46 19.75
N LEU A 413 -21.70 -20.15 19.88
CA LEU A 413 -21.87 -19.45 21.15
C LEU A 413 -23.33 -19.03 21.31
N GLN A 414 -23.97 -19.46 22.39
CA GLN A 414 -25.21 -18.84 22.84
C GLN A 414 -24.89 -17.49 23.50
N PRO A 415 -25.63 -16.42 23.21
CA PRO A 415 -25.45 -15.16 23.92
C PRO A 415 -25.64 -15.41 25.42
N PRO A 416 -24.82 -14.77 26.28
CA PRO A 416 -24.97 -14.93 27.72
C PRO A 416 -26.41 -14.55 28.09
N ALA A 417 -27.05 -15.41 28.90
CA ALA A 417 -28.37 -15.10 29.45
C ALA A 417 -28.26 -13.75 30.17
N MET A 418 -28.89 -12.73 29.59
CA MET A 418 -29.02 -11.43 30.24
C MET A 418 -29.95 -11.63 31.43
N ASN A 419 -29.37 -11.89 32.60
CA ASN A 419 -30.12 -11.75 33.85
C ASN A 419 -30.38 -10.25 34.02
N VAL A 420 -31.59 -9.85 33.66
CA VAL A 420 -32.15 -8.50 33.84
C VAL A 420 -32.02 -8.05 35.27
#